data_AF-A0A1C6I9E8-F1
#
_entry.id   AF-A0A1C6I9E8-F1
#
_cell.length_a   1.000
_cell.length_b   1.000
_cell.length_c   1.000
_cell.angle_alpha   90.00
_cell.angle_beta   90.00
_cell.angle_gamma   90.00
#
_symmetry.space_group_name_H-M   'P 1'
#
loop_
_entity.id
_entity.type
_entity.pdbx_description
1 polymer ?
#
loop_
_entity_poly.entity_id
_entity_poly.type
_entity_poly.pdbx_seq_one_letter_code
_entity_poly.pdbx_strand_id
1 'polypeptide(L)'
;MANKFNEAGIESIALTSESKKEERDNAKERLVKGEIKFIFVVDIYNEGVDIPEINTILFLRPTESLTVFLQQLGRGLRLHDKKECLTVLDFVGQSHKNYNFEDKFRALIGKTNKPVKDYIENGFLTLPKGCYIQLEKEAKEYILRNIKSASNTKANLLSKLRSFKNDTDLELTLENFLKYHNLSLVDFYGKTKDRSFSRMCVIAEQRDDFTEENEVEITKKLYNLLFVNSRRFIEFVIGLIKNNDDISNVEFTNEESLMLNMMYYIFYNDAPEKIGLTSIKEGINKLLNNKVMMNEACEILKYNFDHLNFVDKKVNLGFDCPLDLHCDYSTDVIMAAFGYYNEEKKPAFREGVKYFEDKGIDIFFITLNKSDKDFSPSTLYEDYAINERLFHWQTQSKTSTESATGKRYINHLKTGNKIALFVREYKTRDGLTSPFTYLGTCEYRSHSGNKPISFIWELNEEIPPSMINKANKTIII
;
A
#
# COMPACT_ATOMS: atom_id res chain seq x y z
N MET A 1 -14.47 -25.39 10.37
CA MET A 1 -15.30 -24.37 11.03
C MET A 1 -16.29 -24.98 12.01
N ALA A 2 -17.15 -25.93 11.59
CA ALA A 2 -18.09 -26.62 12.49
C ALA A 2 -17.44 -27.14 13.78
N ASN A 3 -16.31 -27.84 13.68
CA ASN A 3 -15.58 -28.32 14.87
C ASN A 3 -15.17 -27.19 15.83
N LYS A 4 -14.73 -26.04 15.31
CA LYS A 4 -14.37 -24.88 16.14
C LYS A 4 -15.56 -24.26 16.85
N PHE A 5 -16.73 -24.25 16.21
CA PHE A 5 -17.97 -23.81 16.83
C PHE A 5 -18.41 -24.79 17.93
N ASN A 6 -18.32 -26.09 17.67
CA ASN A 6 -18.62 -27.14 18.66
C ASN A 6 -17.66 -27.08 19.87
N GLU A 7 -16.36 -26.88 19.64
CA GLU A 7 -15.37 -26.64 20.70
C GLU A 7 -15.74 -25.43 21.58
N ALA A 8 -16.38 -24.42 21.00
CA ALA A 8 -16.87 -23.23 21.69
C ALA A 8 -18.29 -23.40 22.29
N GLY A 9 -18.87 -24.60 22.25
CA GLY A 9 -20.21 -24.89 22.77
C GLY A 9 -21.37 -24.45 21.86
N ILE A 10 -21.09 -24.20 20.57
CA ILE A 10 -22.09 -23.82 19.56
C ILE A 10 -22.33 -25.00 18.63
N GLU A 11 -23.36 -25.79 18.92
CA GLU A 11 -23.76 -26.97 18.15
C GLU A 11 -23.89 -26.66 16.65
N SER A 12 -23.05 -27.29 15.83
CA SER A 12 -22.89 -26.98 14.42
C SER A 12 -22.53 -28.21 13.59
N ILE A 13 -22.99 -28.27 12.35
CA ILE A 13 -22.67 -29.34 11.39
C ILE A 13 -22.04 -28.76 10.11
N ALA A 14 -21.28 -29.57 9.39
CA ALA A 14 -20.78 -29.25 8.06
C ALA A 14 -21.38 -30.22 7.02
N LEU A 15 -21.81 -29.70 5.87
CA LEU A 15 -22.32 -30.48 4.75
C LEU A 15 -21.50 -30.17 3.49
N THR A 16 -21.08 -31.22 2.79
CA THR A 16 -20.37 -31.16 1.49
C THR A 16 -21.08 -32.04 0.45
N SER A 17 -20.74 -31.89 -0.83
CA SER A 17 -21.34 -32.69 -1.92
C SER A 17 -21.26 -34.21 -1.69
N GLU A 18 -20.34 -34.66 -0.83
CA GLU A 18 -20.11 -36.03 -0.42
C GLU A 18 -21.02 -36.49 0.74
N SER A 19 -21.72 -35.58 1.43
CA SER A 19 -22.65 -35.90 2.52
C SER A 19 -23.85 -36.70 2.04
N LYS A 20 -24.25 -37.71 2.82
CA LYS A 20 -25.37 -38.60 2.46
C LYS A 20 -26.69 -37.80 2.43
N LYS A 21 -27.63 -38.23 1.57
CA LYS A 21 -28.93 -37.56 1.44
C LYS A 21 -29.68 -37.49 2.77
N GLU A 22 -29.65 -38.59 3.53
CA GLU A 22 -30.29 -38.70 4.85
C GLU A 22 -29.72 -37.69 5.86
N GLU A 23 -28.40 -37.47 5.87
CA GLU A 23 -27.76 -36.45 6.72
C GLU A 23 -28.19 -35.03 6.33
N ARG A 24 -28.34 -34.75 5.03
CA ARG A 24 -28.79 -33.44 4.53
C ARG A 24 -30.26 -33.17 4.88
N ASP A 25 -31.12 -34.18 4.76
CA ASP A 25 -32.55 -34.04 5.08
C ASP A 25 -32.74 -33.88 6.61
N ASN A 26 -31.99 -34.66 7.40
CA ASN A 26 -32.01 -34.59 8.85
C ASN A 26 -31.44 -33.26 9.40
N ALA A 27 -30.37 -32.73 8.80
CA ALA A 27 -29.77 -31.47 9.24
C ALA A 27 -30.77 -30.29 9.21
N LYS A 28 -31.67 -30.25 8.22
CA LYS A 28 -32.73 -29.24 8.16
C LYS A 28 -33.67 -29.34 9.36
N GLU A 29 -34.16 -30.53 9.69
CA GLU A 29 -35.06 -30.72 10.82
C GLU A 29 -34.39 -30.37 12.15
N ARG A 30 -33.13 -30.75 12.33
CA ARG A 30 -32.34 -30.44 13.52
C ARG A 30 -32.14 -28.94 13.70
N LEU A 31 -31.95 -28.20 12.60
CA LEU A 31 -31.85 -26.74 12.62
C LEU A 31 -33.17 -26.09 13.04
N VAL A 32 -34.29 -26.55 12.48
CA VAL A 32 -35.63 -26.04 12.82
C VAL A 32 -36.02 -26.33 14.28
N LYS A 33 -35.65 -27.51 14.80
CA LYS A 33 -35.82 -27.87 16.22
C LYS A 33 -34.85 -27.13 17.15
N GLY A 34 -33.82 -26.48 16.60
CA GLY A 34 -32.81 -25.75 17.36
C GLY A 34 -31.76 -26.65 18.04
N GLU A 35 -31.70 -27.94 17.67
CA GLU A 35 -30.69 -28.90 18.13
C GLU A 35 -29.30 -28.53 17.60
N ILE A 36 -29.24 -27.94 16.41
CA ILE A 36 -28.04 -27.31 15.86
C ILE A 36 -28.33 -25.83 15.60
N LYS A 37 -27.30 -24.99 15.72
CA LYS A 37 -27.37 -23.54 15.52
C LYS A 37 -26.84 -23.11 14.16
N PHE A 38 -25.80 -23.77 13.65
CA PHE A 38 -25.21 -23.47 12.35
C PHE A 38 -25.05 -24.70 11.46
N ILE A 39 -25.30 -24.50 10.16
CA ILE A 39 -24.94 -25.44 9.10
C ILE A 39 -23.90 -24.77 8.21
N PHE A 40 -22.68 -25.28 8.21
CA PHE A 40 -21.63 -24.85 7.29
C PHE A 40 -21.73 -25.64 5.99
N VAL A 41 -21.75 -24.95 4.86
CA VAL A 41 -21.98 -25.57 3.55
C VAL A 41 -20.92 -25.16 2.55
N VAL A 42 -20.52 -26.09 1.68
CA VAL A 42 -19.66 -25.84 0.52
C VAL A 42 -20.31 -26.46 -0.71
N ASP A 43 -20.65 -25.63 -1.69
CA ASP A 43 -21.18 -26.01 -3.00
C ASP A 43 -22.46 -26.88 -3.00
N ILE A 44 -23.14 -26.97 -1.87
CA ILE A 44 -24.50 -27.49 -1.74
C ILE A 44 -25.42 -26.38 -1.22
N TYR A 45 -26.72 -26.60 -1.39
CA TYR A 45 -27.77 -25.66 -1.02
C TYR A 45 -27.67 -24.31 -1.75
N ASN A 46 -26.93 -24.26 -2.86
CA ASN A 46 -26.96 -23.10 -3.78
C ASN A 46 -28.29 -23.04 -4.55
N GLU A 47 -28.99 -24.18 -4.71
CA GLU A 47 -30.32 -24.31 -5.30
C GLU A 47 -31.18 -25.30 -4.47
N GLY A 48 -32.50 -25.13 -4.44
CA GLY A 48 -33.45 -26.17 -3.97
C GLY A 48 -33.73 -26.32 -2.46
N VAL A 49 -33.02 -25.64 -1.56
CA VAL A 49 -33.34 -25.70 -0.10
C VAL A 49 -34.18 -24.53 0.39
N ASP A 50 -35.25 -24.86 1.09
CA ASP A 50 -36.18 -23.89 1.69
C ASP A 50 -36.27 -24.06 3.20
N ILE A 51 -35.72 -23.09 3.93
CA ILE A 51 -35.73 -23.01 5.40
C ILE A 51 -36.05 -21.55 5.78
N PRO A 52 -37.34 -21.17 5.84
CA PRO A 52 -37.76 -19.80 6.19
C PRO A 52 -37.27 -19.33 7.57
N GLU A 53 -37.01 -20.27 8.47
CA GLU A 53 -36.60 -20.05 9.86
C GLU A 53 -35.18 -19.48 9.99
N ILE A 54 -34.36 -19.50 8.92
CA ILE A 54 -33.00 -18.95 8.96
C ILE A 54 -33.05 -17.46 9.32
N ASN A 55 -32.43 -17.11 10.45
CA ASN A 55 -32.33 -15.73 10.94
C ASN A 55 -30.90 -15.16 10.87
N THR A 56 -29.90 -15.99 10.56
CA THR A 56 -28.49 -15.58 10.51
C THR A 56 -27.79 -16.19 9.29
N ILE A 57 -27.06 -15.37 8.53
CA ILE A 57 -26.19 -15.81 7.43
C ILE A 57 -24.76 -15.31 7.68
N LEU A 58 -23.79 -16.22 7.54
CA LEU A 58 -22.37 -15.93 7.64
C LEU A 58 -21.69 -16.15 6.28
N PHE A 59 -21.19 -15.08 5.65
CA PHE A 59 -20.34 -15.20 4.47
C PHE A 59 -18.88 -15.28 4.90
N LEU A 60 -18.38 -16.52 4.99
CA LEU A 60 -17.02 -16.83 5.45
C LEU A 60 -16.03 -17.13 4.32
N ARG A 61 -16.53 -17.22 3.08
CA ARG A 61 -15.71 -17.49 1.90
C ARG A 61 -15.78 -16.31 0.94
N PRO A 62 -14.76 -16.17 0.08
CA PRO A 62 -14.85 -15.26 -1.03
C PRO A 62 -16.01 -15.62 -1.96
N THR A 63 -17.11 -14.86 -1.92
CA THR A 63 -18.20 -15.04 -2.87
C THR A 63 -17.79 -14.40 -4.20
N GLU A 64 -17.44 -15.21 -5.18
CA GLU A 64 -16.89 -14.73 -6.47
C GLU A 64 -17.95 -14.14 -7.41
N SER A 65 -19.24 -14.42 -7.16
CA SER A 65 -20.35 -14.03 -8.03
C SER A 65 -21.45 -13.29 -7.27
N LEU A 66 -21.88 -12.15 -7.80
CA LEU A 66 -23.03 -11.40 -7.27
C LEU A 66 -24.31 -12.25 -7.27
N THR A 67 -24.50 -13.08 -8.29
CA THR A 67 -25.66 -13.98 -8.39
C THR A 67 -25.70 -14.96 -7.22
N VAL A 68 -24.56 -15.57 -6.90
CA VAL A 68 -24.44 -16.51 -5.77
C VAL A 68 -24.70 -15.78 -4.44
N PHE A 69 -24.17 -14.56 -4.28
CA PHE A 69 -24.42 -13.73 -3.11
C PHE A 69 -25.92 -13.45 -2.91
N LEU A 70 -26.61 -13.00 -3.96
CA LEU A 70 -28.05 -12.69 -3.91
C LEU A 70 -28.91 -13.94 -3.67
N GLN A 71 -28.55 -15.07 -4.28
CA GLN A 71 -29.22 -16.35 -4.02
C GLN A 71 -29.08 -16.80 -2.57
N GLN A 72 -27.87 -16.69 -2.01
CA GLN A 72 -27.61 -17.06 -0.61
C GLN A 72 -28.35 -16.12 0.36
N LEU A 73 -28.29 -14.80 0.10
CA LEU A 73 -29.03 -13.81 0.88
C LEU A 73 -30.55 -14.04 0.82
N GLY A 74 -31.08 -14.32 -0.37
CA GLY A 74 -32.51 -14.54 -0.60
C GLY A 74 -33.11 -15.67 0.23
N ARG A 75 -32.30 -16.66 0.65
CA ARG A 75 -32.72 -17.75 1.54
C ARG A 75 -33.10 -17.24 2.92
N GLY A 76 -32.28 -16.33 3.45
CA GLY A 76 -32.53 -15.67 4.71
C GLY A 76 -33.58 -14.56 4.63
N LEU A 77 -34.04 -14.13 3.44
CA LEU A 77 -35.04 -13.06 3.32
C LEU A 77 -36.49 -13.57 3.40
N ARG A 78 -36.71 -14.88 3.46
CA ARG A 78 -38.06 -15.46 3.61
C ARG A 78 -38.66 -15.10 4.97
N LEU A 79 -39.95 -14.76 4.97
CA LEU A 79 -40.69 -14.40 6.18
C LEU A 79 -41.04 -15.65 7.00
N HIS A 80 -41.00 -15.52 8.32
CA HIS A 80 -41.40 -16.56 9.27
C HIS A 80 -41.83 -15.91 10.59
N ASP A 81 -42.88 -16.41 11.24
CA ASP A 81 -43.52 -15.73 12.38
C ASP A 81 -42.59 -15.51 13.59
N LYS A 82 -41.62 -16.41 13.80
CA LYS A 82 -40.65 -16.32 14.92
C LYS A 82 -39.37 -15.54 14.56
N LYS A 83 -39.36 -14.85 13.42
CA LYS A 83 -38.16 -14.19 12.87
C LYS A 83 -38.40 -12.69 12.76
N GLU A 84 -37.79 -11.94 13.68
CA GLU A 84 -37.87 -10.48 13.70
C GLU A 84 -37.04 -9.83 12.60
N CYS A 85 -35.81 -10.31 12.39
CA CYS A 85 -34.92 -9.84 11.34
C CYS A 85 -33.98 -10.95 10.84
N LEU A 86 -33.34 -10.70 9.70
CA LEU A 86 -32.20 -11.48 9.22
C LEU A 86 -30.91 -10.73 9.55
N THR A 87 -30.03 -11.34 10.34
CA THR A 87 -28.68 -10.85 10.59
C THR A 87 -27.73 -11.43 9.53
N VAL A 88 -26.98 -10.57 8.84
CA VAL A 88 -26.01 -10.97 7.83
C VAL A 88 -24.63 -10.47 8.24
N LEU A 89 -23.69 -11.39 8.40
CA LEU A 89 -22.28 -11.06 8.67
C LEU A 89 -21.45 -11.44 7.46
N ASP A 90 -20.84 -10.45 6.83
CA ASP A 90 -20.02 -10.60 5.64
C ASP A 90 -18.55 -10.27 5.93
N PHE A 91 -17.71 -11.30 5.93
CA PHE A 91 -16.30 -11.17 6.26
C PHE A 91 -15.49 -10.80 5.02
N VAL A 92 -15.27 -9.50 4.84
CA VAL A 92 -14.59 -8.94 3.67
C VAL A 92 -13.08 -9.18 3.74
N GLY A 93 -12.57 -10.16 2.97
CA GLY A 93 -11.14 -10.51 2.90
C GLY A 93 -10.36 -9.83 1.74
N GLN A 94 -9.03 -9.75 1.87
CA GLN A 94 -8.13 -9.13 0.87
C GLN A 94 -8.01 -9.90 -0.47
N SER A 95 -8.54 -11.12 -0.54
CA SER A 95 -8.50 -11.99 -1.73
C SER A 95 -9.33 -11.45 -2.91
N HIS A 96 -10.13 -10.40 -2.70
CA HIS A 96 -11.15 -9.88 -3.61
C HIS A 96 -10.72 -8.66 -4.44
N LYS A 97 -9.53 -8.67 -5.06
CA LYS A 97 -9.11 -7.50 -5.87
C LYS A 97 -10.01 -7.23 -7.09
N ASN A 98 -10.73 -8.25 -7.58
CA ASN A 98 -11.57 -8.17 -8.79
C ASN A 98 -13.08 -8.28 -8.52
N TYR A 99 -13.53 -8.35 -7.27
CA TYR A 99 -14.95 -8.46 -6.96
C TYR A 99 -15.63 -7.09 -7.07
N ASN A 100 -16.72 -6.98 -7.85
CA ASN A 100 -17.41 -5.71 -8.05
C ASN A 100 -18.30 -5.36 -6.84
N PHE A 101 -17.69 -4.72 -5.84
CA PHE A 101 -18.43 -4.22 -4.68
C PHE A 101 -19.45 -3.15 -5.05
N GLU A 102 -19.22 -2.38 -6.12
CA GLU A 102 -20.18 -1.38 -6.56
C GLU A 102 -21.50 -2.03 -6.94
N ASP A 103 -21.47 -3.08 -7.78
CA ASP A 103 -22.68 -3.81 -8.18
C ASP A 103 -23.35 -4.49 -6.99
N LYS A 104 -22.55 -5.05 -6.05
CA LYS A 104 -23.08 -5.66 -4.81
C LYS A 104 -23.89 -4.68 -4.00
N PHE A 105 -23.32 -3.52 -3.66
CA PHE A 105 -24.04 -2.53 -2.87
C PHE A 105 -25.16 -1.87 -3.67
N ARG A 106 -25.01 -1.72 -4.99
CA ARG A 106 -26.09 -1.26 -5.87
C ARG A 106 -27.31 -2.17 -5.78
N ALA A 107 -27.10 -3.49 -5.77
CA ALA A 107 -28.18 -4.46 -5.64
C ALA A 107 -28.89 -4.38 -4.27
N LEU A 108 -28.17 -4.02 -3.20
CA LEU A 108 -28.72 -3.88 -1.84
C LEU A 108 -29.45 -2.55 -1.61
N ILE A 109 -28.91 -1.44 -2.14
CA ILE A 109 -29.48 -0.10 -1.99
C ILE A 109 -30.73 0.07 -2.87
N GLY A 110 -30.78 -0.63 -4.01
CA GLY A 110 -31.85 -0.51 -4.99
C GLY A 110 -31.68 0.70 -5.93
N LYS A 111 -32.78 1.12 -6.57
CA LYS A 111 -32.77 2.21 -7.55
C LYS A 111 -32.62 3.56 -6.84
N THR A 112 -31.48 4.21 -7.04
CA THR A 112 -31.20 5.55 -6.50
C THR A 112 -30.32 6.35 -7.46
N ASN A 113 -30.48 7.67 -7.44
CA ASN A 113 -29.66 8.61 -8.22
C ASN A 113 -28.29 8.90 -7.57
N LYS A 114 -28.06 8.47 -6.32
CA LYS A 114 -26.79 8.68 -5.64
C LYS A 114 -25.77 7.56 -5.96
N PRO A 115 -24.48 7.88 -6.14
CA PRO A 115 -23.41 6.89 -6.26
C PRO A 115 -23.33 5.98 -5.03
N VAL A 116 -23.00 4.70 -5.22
CA VAL A 116 -22.79 3.73 -4.11
C VAL A 116 -21.73 4.22 -3.12
N LYS A 117 -20.69 4.90 -3.63
CA LYS A 117 -19.63 5.51 -2.83
C LYS A 117 -20.18 6.42 -1.72
N ASP A 118 -21.16 7.26 -2.05
CA ASP A 118 -21.76 8.20 -1.10
C ASP A 118 -22.47 7.49 0.05
N TYR A 119 -23.10 6.34 -0.22
CA TYR A 119 -23.74 5.50 0.82
C TYR A 119 -22.72 4.88 1.76
N ILE A 120 -21.59 4.45 1.22
CA ILE A 120 -20.51 3.85 2.00
C ILE A 120 -19.84 4.93 2.86
N GLU A 121 -19.60 6.12 2.30
CA GLU A 121 -18.98 7.26 2.99
C GLU A 121 -19.87 7.85 4.07
N ASN A 122 -21.17 8.06 3.78
CA ASN A 122 -22.09 8.79 4.66
C ASN A 122 -23.08 7.90 5.43
N GLY A 123 -22.94 6.57 5.34
CA GLY A 123 -23.71 5.62 6.15
C GLY A 123 -25.14 5.40 5.65
N PHE A 124 -25.29 4.65 4.57
CA PHE A 124 -26.51 4.04 4.02
C PHE A 124 -27.88 4.67 4.38
N LEU A 125 -28.02 5.99 4.22
CA LEU A 125 -29.15 6.76 4.76
C LEU A 125 -30.53 6.47 4.14
N THR A 126 -30.58 5.92 2.91
CA THR A 126 -31.85 5.68 2.20
C THR A 126 -32.04 4.21 1.83
N LEU A 127 -31.85 3.31 2.80
CA LEU A 127 -32.20 1.90 2.64
C LEU A 127 -33.72 1.68 2.71
N PRO A 128 -34.22 0.54 2.19
CA PRO A 128 -35.59 0.09 2.45
C PRO A 128 -35.91 0.08 3.95
N LYS A 129 -37.18 0.33 4.29
CA LYS A 129 -37.62 0.35 5.70
C LYS A 129 -37.29 -0.96 6.40
N GLY A 130 -36.69 -0.87 7.59
CA GLY A 130 -36.29 -2.03 8.41
C GLY A 130 -34.94 -2.64 8.03
N CYS A 131 -34.25 -2.12 7.00
CA CYS A 131 -32.90 -2.55 6.64
C CYS A 131 -31.84 -1.63 7.24
N TYR A 132 -30.75 -2.23 7.72
CA TYR A 132 -29.58 -1.52 8.23
C TYR A 132 -28.31 -2.18 7.70
N ILE A 133 -27.36 -1.38 7.22
CA ILE A 133 -26.05 -1.84 6.76
C ILE A 133 -24.99 -1.05 7.52
N GLN A 134 -24.09 -1.77 8.18
CA GLN A 134 -22.93 -1.21 8.86
C GLN A 134 -21.66 -1.85 8.30
N LEU A 135 -20.67 -1.01 8.06
CA LEU A 135 -19.33 -1.44 7.65
C LEU A 135 -18.34 -1.04 8.73
N GLU A 136 -17.49 -1.98 9.13
CA GLU A 136 -16.32 -1.66 9.94
C GLU A 136 -15.36 -0.75 9.16
N LYS A 137 -14.56 0.04 9.88
CA LYS A 137 -13.66 1.04 9.28
C LYS A 137 -12.74 0.44 8.21
N GLU A 138 -12.09 -0.68 8.52
CA GLU A 138 -11.18 -1.36 7.59
C GLU A 138 -11.91 -1.90 6.35
N ALA A 139 -13.08 -2.51 6.54
CA ALA A 139 -13.90 -3.02 5.45
C ALA A 139 -14.38 -1.87 4.54
N LYS A 140 -14.81 -0.75 5.12
CA LYS A 140 -15.21 0.46 4.40
C LYS A 140 -14.07 1.02 3.54
N GLU A 141 -12.88 1.20 4.12
CA GLU A 141 -11.72 1.70 3.38
C GLU A 141 -11.31 0.75 2.24
N TYR A 142 -11.36 -0.56 2.49
CA TYR A 142 -11.07 -1.59 1.48
C TYR A 142 -12.07 -1.53 0.32
N ILE A 143 -13.37 -1.51 0.61
CA ILE A 143 -14.44 -1.46 -0.39
C ILE A 143 -14.34 -0.19 -1.24
N LEU A 144 -14.17 0.98 -0.60
CA LEU A 144 -14.05 2.26 -1.31
C LEU A 144 -12.87 2.25 -2.28
N ARG A 145 -11.74 1.65 -1.86
CA ARG A 145 -10.56 1.50 -2.70
C ARG A 145 -10.81 0.58 -3.88
N ASN A 146 -11.50 -0.54 -3.67
CA ASN A 146 -11.84 -1.48 -4.74
C ASN A 146 -12.72 -0.81 -5.81
N ILE A 147 -13.81 -0.15 -5.38
CA ILE A 147 -14.73 0.58 -6.27
C ILE A 147 -13.97 1.62 -7.10
N LYS A 148 -13.11 2.42 -6.46
CA LYS A 148 -12.24 3.37 -7.18
C LYS A 148 -11.38 2.66 -8.22
N SER A 149 -10.67 1.60 -7.85
CA SER A 149 -9.75 0.90 -8.75
C SER A 149 -10.43 0.25 -9.96
N ALA A 150 -11.65 -0.28 -9.81
CA ALA A 150 -12.43 -0.84 -10.91
C ALA A 150 -12.91 0.24 -11.89
N SER A 151 -13.17 1.46 -11.40
CA SER A 151 -13.58 2.60 -12.22
C SER A 151 -12.44 3.30 -12.97
N ASN A 152 -11.18 3.12 -12.55
CA ASN A 152 -10.00 3.84 -13.05
C ASN A 152 -9.23 3.08 -14.16
N THR A 153 -9.97 2.51 -15.10
CA THR A 153 -9.39 1.90 -16.31
C THR A 153 -8.83 2.97 -17.25
N LYS A 154 -7.87 2.61 -18.10
CA LYS A 154 -7.29 3.53 -19.09
C LYS A 154 -8.38 4.13 -19.99
N ALA A 155 -9.34 3.32 -20.43
CA ALA A 155 -10.47 3.76 -21.24
C ALA A 155 -11.36 4.78 -20.51
N ASN A 156 -11.68 4.54 -19.23
CA ASN A 156 -12.50 5.46 -18.45
C ASN A 156 -11.77 6.79 -18.19
N LEU A 157 -10.48 6.73 -17.89
CA LEU A 157 -9.65 7.94 -17.71
C LEU A 157 -9.55 8.74 -19.02
N LEU A 158 -9.40 8.09 -20.16
CA LEU A 158 -9.43 8.76 -21.48
C LEU A 158 -10.79 9.41 -21.75
N SER A 159 -11.89 8.75 -21.40
CA SER A 159 -13.23 9.35 -21.51
C SER A 159 -13.36 10.62 -20.66
N LYS A 160 -12.86 10.58 -19.42
CA LYS A 160 -12.83 11.75 -18.52
C LYS A 160 -11.97 12.88 -19.08
N LEU A 161 -10.80 12.58 -19.65
CA LEU A 161 -9.94 13.59 -20.28
C LEU A 161 -10.62 14.27 -21.46
N ARG A 162 -11.34 13.51 -22.31
CA ARG A 162 -12.08 14.05 -23.46
C ARG A 162 -13.20 15.00 -23.06
N SER A 163 -13.89 14.73 -21.95
CA SER A 163 -15.00 15.57 -21.48
C SER A 163 -14.56 16.71 -20.56
N PHE A 164 -13.35 16.67 -20.01
CA PHE A 164 -12.89 17.61 -18.97
C PHE A 164 -13.14 19.09 -19.30
N LYS A 165 -12.70 19.57 -20.48
CA LYS A 165 -12.89 20.98 -20.88
C LYS A 165 -14.35 21.36 -21.12
N ASN A 166 -15.24 20.40 -21.35
CA ASN A 166 -16.68 20.62 -21.47
C ASN A 166 -17.38 20.56 -20.11
N ASP A 167 -16.82 19.79 -19.17
CA ASP A 167 -17.38 19.55 -17.84
C ASP A 167 -16.96 20.63 -16.82
N THR A 168 -15.90 21.40 -17.10
CA THR A 168 -15.38 22.45 -16.23
C THR A 168 -14.59 23.53 -17.00
N ASP A 169 -14.61 24.76 -16.48
CA ASP A 169 -13.81 25.89 -16.98
C ASP A 169 -12.34 25.86 -16.50
N LEU A 170 -11.94 24.83 -15.74
CA LEU A 170 -10.56 24.70 -15.27
C LEU A 170 -9.61 24.33 -16.42
N GLU A 171 -8.39 24.86 -16.36
CA GLU A 171 -7.32 24.42 -17.24
C GLU A 171 -7.00 22.93 -17.01
N LEU A 172 -6.81 22.17 -18.09
CA LEU A 172 -6.47 20.75 -18.03
C LEU A 172 -5.01 20.55 -17.61
N THR A 173 -4.76 20.64 -16.31
CA THR A 173 -3.51 20.27 -15.65
C THR A 173 -3.68 18.94 -14.92
N LEU A 174 -2.58 18.25 -14.62
CA LEU A 174 -2.64 17.01 -13.82
C LEU A 174 -3.37 17.23 -12.50
N GLU A 175 -3.03 18.30 -11.77
CA GLU A 175 -3.63 18.62 -10.47
C GLU A 175 -5.15 18.88 -10.58
N ASN A 176 -5.57 19.72 -11.53
CA ASN A 176 -6.99 20.03 -11.71
C ASN A 176 -7.79 18.78 -12.11
N PHE A 177 -7.22 17.95 -12.99
CA PHE A 177 -7.83 16.70 -13.41
C PHE A 177 -8.03 15.73 -12.24
N LEU A 178 -6.98 15.53 -11.44
CA LEU A 178 -7.03 14.66 -10.26
C LEU A 178 -8.04 15.18 -9.23
N LYS A 179 -8.01 16.48 -8.94
CA LYS A 179 -8.90 17.12 -7.96
C LYS A 179 -10.36 17.04 -8.38
N TYR A 180 -10.68 17.42 -9.62
CA TYR A 180 -12.06 17.42 -10.14
C TYR A 180 -12.68 16.01 -10.12
N HIS A 181 -11.91 14.99 -10.51
CA HIS A 181 -12.39 13.61 -10.53
C HIS A 181 -12.16 12.84 -9.21
N ASN A 182 -11.64 13.50 -8.16
CA ASN A 182 -11.32 12.90 -6.86
C ASN A 182 -10.44 11.64 -6.98
N LEU A 183 -9.39 11.76 -7.79
CA LEU A 183 -8.38 10.73 -8.05
C LEU A 183 -7.08 11.06 -7.30
N SER A 184 -6.41 10.02 -6.81
CA SER A 184 -5.01 10.15 -6.39
C SER A 184 -4.06 9.94 -7.58
N LEU A 185 -2.79 10.30 -7.41
CA LEU A 185 -1.73 9.94 -8.34
C LEU A 185 -1.70 8.43 -8.64
N VAL A 186 -1.84 7.60 -7.61
CA VAL A 186 -1.84 6.13 -7.75
C VAL A 186 -3.04 5.65 -8.57
N ASP A 187 -4.21 6.28 -8.40
CA ASP A 187 -5.41 5.96 -9.18
C ASP A 187 -5.22 6.24 -10.68
N PHE A 188 -4.58 7.36 -11.01
CA PHE A 188 -4.35 7.77 -12.39
C PHE A 188 -3.25 6.92 -13.06
N TYR A 189 -2.05 6.94 -12.50
CA TYR A 189 -0.86 6.28 -13.08
C TYR A 189 -0.97 4.74 -13.01
N GLY A 190 -1.67 4.22 -12.01
CA GLY A 190 -1.97 2.80 -11.88
C GLY A 190 -0.74 1.90 -11.71
N LYS A 191 -0.98 0.59 -11.64
CA LYS A 191 0.06 -0.43 -11.45
C LYS A 191 0.71 -0.94 -12.74
N THR A 192 0.11 -0.64 -13.90
CA THR A 192 0.53 -1.15 -15.22
C THR A 192 1.72 -0.39 -15.79
N LYS A 193 2.04 0.79 -15.25
CA LYS A 193 3.20 1.61 -15.63
C LYS A 193 3.21 1.99 -17.12
N ASP A 194 2.02 2.15 -17.70
CA ASP A 194 1.78 2.43 -19.13
C ASP A 194 1.00 3.74 -19.37
N ARG A 195 0.92 4.58 -18.33
CA ARG A 195 0.12 5.82 -18.32
C ARG A 195 1.04 6.99 -18.04
N SER A 196 1.05 7.94 -18.95
CA SER A 196 1.56 9.31 -18.76
C SER A 196 0.38 10.24 -18.99
N PHE A 197 0.25 11.27 -18.17
CA PHE A 197 -0.75 12.32 -18.33
C PHE A 197 -0.60 13.01 -19.69
N SER A 198 0.62 13.38 -20.07
CA SER A 198 0.92 14.03 -21.35
C SER A 198 0.50 13.17 -22.53
N ARG A 199 0.91 11.89 -22.57
CA ARG A 199 0.53 10.98 -23.66
C ARG A 199 -0.96 10.66 -23.67
N MET A 200 -1.59 10.54 -22.49
CA MET A 200 -3.04 10.34 -22.41
C MET A 200 -3.83 11.56 -22.89
N CYS A 201 -3.34 12.78 -22.65
CA CYS A 201 -3.93 14.00 -23.21
C CYS A 201 -3.87 14.03 -24.74
N VAL A 202 -2.78 13.54 -25.36
CA VAL A 202 -2.69 13.40 -26.82
C VAL A 202 -3.74 12.40 -27.33
N ILE A 203 -3.85 11.22 -26.72
CA ILE A 203 -4.84 10.18 -27.10
C ILE A 203 -6.29 10.67 -26.91
N ALA A 204 -6.49 11.58 -25.95
CA ALA A 204 -7.77 12.24 -25.69
C ALA A 204 -8.02 13.49 -26.54
N GLU A 205 -7.13 13.81 -27.49
CA GLU A 205 -7.21 14.99 -28.37
C GLU A 205 -7.29 16.32 -27.58
N GLN A 206 -6.67 16.35 -26.39
CA GLN A 206 -6.62 17.52 -25.52
C GLN A 206 -5.30 18.29 -25.60
N ARG A 207 -4.32 17.73 -26.31
CA ARG A 207 -2.96 18.25 -26.50
C ARG A 207 -2.46 17.82 -27.89
N ASP A 208 -1.64 18.66 -28.52
CA ASP A 208 -0.91 18.31 -29.73
C ASP A 208 0.05 17.13 -29.50
N ASP A 209 0.22 16.31 -30.53
CA ASP A 209 1.13 15.17 -30.49
C ASP A 209 2.60 15.62 -30.35
N PHE A 210 3.41 14.80 -29.70
CA PHE A 210 4.83 15.05 -29.45
C PHE A 210 5.63 13.76 -29.60
N THR A 211 6.93 13.88 -29.86
CA THR A 211 7.85 12.75 -29.97
C THR A 211 9.10 13.03 -29.16
N GLU A 212 9.41 12.15 -28.22
CA GLU A 212 10.61 12.22 -27.40
C GLU A 212 11.29 10.84 -27.34
N GLU A 213 12.63 10.83 -27.34
CA GLU A 213 13.44 9.61 -27.52
C GLU A 213 13.16 8.54 -26.45
N ASN A 214 12.91 8.94 -25.20
CA ASN A 214 12.80 8.03 -24.05
C ASN A 214 11.43 8.07 -23.38
N GLU A 215 10.39 8.48 -24.10
CA GLU A 215 9.05 8.66 -23.55
C GLU A 215 8.51 7.40 -22.86
N VAL A 216 8.67 6.24 -23.51
CA VAL A 216 8.15 4.95 -23.00
C VAL A 216 8.92 4.51 -21.75
N GLU A 217 10.25 4.67 -21.76
CA GLU A 217 11.13 4.37 -20.64
C GLU A 217 10.82 5.26 -19.44
N ILE A 218 10.66 6.57 -19.66
CA ILE A 218 10.32 7.53 -18.60
C ILE A 218 8.91 7.24 -18.05
N THR A 219 7.93 6.97 -18.91
CA THR A 219 6.56 6.61 -18.49
C THR A 219 6.56 5.43 -17.51
N LYS A 220 7.38 4.40 -17.78
CA LYS A 220 7.54 3.23 -16.90
C LYS A 220 8.15 3.57 -15.54
N LYS A 221 8.72 4.75 -15.36
CA LYS A 221 9.46 5.21 -14.18
C LYS A 221 8.77 6.30 -13.38
N LEU A 222 7.80 7.02 -13.97
CA LEU A 222 7.01 8.05 -13.27
C LEU A 222 6.37 7.52 -11.97
N TYR A 223 6.03 6.23 -11.90
CA TYR A 223 5.47 5.65 -10.68
C TYR A 223 6.40 5.74 -9.45
N ASN A 224 7.72 5.85 -9.66
CA ASN A 224 8.69 6.00 -8.57
C ASN A 224 8.62 7.39 -7.91
N LEU A 225 7.99 8.38 -8.58
CA LEU A 225 7.80 9.73 -8.08
C LEU A 225 6.55 9.87 -7.19
N LEU A 226 5.58 8.95 -7.29
CA LEU A 226 4.24 9.11 -6.68
C LEU A 226 4.24 9.17 -5.15
N PHE A 227 5.34 8.74 -4.52
CA PHE A 227 5.49 8.74 -3.06
C PHE A 227 6.60 9.67 -2.57
N VAL A 228 7.25 10.43 -3.46
CA VAL A 228 8.32 11.35 -3.08
C VAL A 228 7.70 12.52 -2.32
N ASN A 229 8.15 12.73 -1.08
CA ASN A 229 7.57 13.71 -0.15
C ASN A 229 8.61 14.45 0.72
N SER A 230 9.87 14.50 0.28
CA SER A 230 10.90 15.37 0.89
C SER A 230 10.90 16.72 0.18
N ARG A 231 10.69 17.81 0.93
CA ARG A 231 10.57 19.16 0.38
C ARG A 231 11.85 19.55 -0.35
N ARG A 232 12.99 19.37 0.34
CA ARG A 232 14.32 19.72 -0.17
C ARG A 232 14.66 18.96 -1.45
N PHE A 233 14.35 17.66 -1.49
CA PHE A 233 14.59 16.84 -2.67
C PHE A 233 13.65 17.21 -3.83
N ILE A 234 12.37 17.48 -3.55
CA ILE A 234 11.40 17.95 -4.56
C ILE A 234 11.87 19.28 -5.17
N GLU A 235 12.22 20.25 -4.33
CA GLU A 235 12.69 21.57 -4.76
C GLU A 235 13.95 21.46 -5.61
N PHE A 236 14.92 20.63 -5.19
CA PHE A 236 16.12 20.35 -5.96
C PHE A 236 15.80 19.79 -7.35
N VAL A 237 14.97 18.73 -7.44
CA VAL A 237 14.65 18.09 -8.73
C VAL A 237 13.87 19.03 -9.64
N ILE A 238 12.88 19.77 -9.12
CA ILE A 238 12.12 20.76 -9.90
C ILE A 238 13.05 21.88 -10.38
N GLY A 239 13.92 22.40 -9.52
CA GLY A 239 14.88 23.44 -9.87
C GLY A 239 15.87 22.97 -10.94
N LEU A 240 16.37 21.74 -10.81
CA LEU A 240 17.25 21.13 -11.80
C LEU A 240 16.59 21.05 -13.17
N ILE A 241 15.36 20.53 -13.24
CA ILE A 241 14.61 20.34 -14.50
C ILE A 241 14.23 21.68 -15.15
N LYS A 242 13.79 22.67 -14.36
CA LYS A 242 13.28 23.93 -14.90
C LYS A 242 14.37 24.91 -15.33
N ASN A 243 15.52 24.87 -14.67
CA ASN A 243 16.56 25.88 -14.86
C ASN A 243 17.72 25.40 -15.74
N ASN A 244 17.75 24.13 -16.15
CA ASN A 244 18.87 23.58 -16.90
C ASN A 244 18.39 22.77 -18.10
N ASP A 245 18.97 23.07 -19.26
CA ASP A 245 18.89 22.20 -20.44
C ASP A 245 20.02 21.16 -20.46
N ASP A 246 21.17 21.52 -19.86
CA ASP A 246 22.38 20.70 -19.76
C ASP A 246 23.08 21.01 -18.43
N ILE A 247 23.42 19.95 -17.67
CA ILE A 247 24.09 20.04 -16.37
C ILE A 247 25.57 19.61 -16.40
N SER A 248 26.16 19.42 -17.60
CA SER A 248 27.55 18.96 -17.76
C SER A 248 28.52 19.84 -16.97
N ASN A 249 28.37 21.16 -17.11
CA ASN A 249 29.23 22.16 -16.47
C ASN A 249 28.67 22.72 -15.15
N VAL A 250 27.55 22.18 -14.64
CA VAL A 250 26.99 22.61 -13.36
C VAL A 250 27.81 21.98 -12.24
N GLU A 251 28.31 22.82 -11.33
CA GLU A 251 28.96 22.38 -10.10
C GLU A 251 27.90 22.14 -9.03
N PHE A 252 27.96 20.97 -8.41
CA PHE A 252 27.06 20.57 -7.34
C PHE A 252 27.86 20.46 -6.05
N THR A 253 27.27 20.90 -4.94
CA THR A 253 27.76 20.52 -3.61
C THR A 253 27.73 19.00 -3.43
N ASN A 254 28.42 18.49 -2.41
CA ASN A 254 28.38 17.06 -2.10
C ASN A 254 26.94 16.55 -1.86
N GLU A 255 26.13 17.31 -1.13
CA GLU A 255 24.74 16.98 -0.83
C GLU A 255 23.88 16.97 -2.10
N GLU A 256 24.04 17.96 -2.98
CA GLU A 256 23.34 18.01 -4.27
C GLU A 256 23.80 16.90 -5.22
N SER A 257 25.08 16.50 -5.17
CA SER A 257 25.58 15.35 -5.94
C SER A 257 24.91 14.05 -5.49
N LEU A 258 24.66 13.88 -4.18
CA LEU A 258 23.89 12.76 -3.68
C LEU A 258 22.41 12.84 -4.10
N MET A 259 21.81 14.04 -4.14
CA MET A 259 20.45 14.23 -4.69
C MET A 259 20.39 13.93 -6.19
N LEU A 260 21.44 14.28 -6.96
CA LEU A 260 21.56 13.93 -8.37
C LEU A 260 21.60 12.41 -8.55
N ASN A 261 22.36 11.70 -7.71
CA ASN A 261 22.40 10.24 -7.69
C ASN A 261 21.01 9.65 -7.35
N MET A 262 20.31 10.21 -6.35
CA MET A 262 18.95 9.81 -6.01
C MET A 262 18.01 9.97 -7.21
N MET A 263 18.04 11.11 -7.90
CA MET A 263 17.24 11.35 -9.11
C MET A 263 17.59 10.35 -10.21
N TYR A 264 18.86 10.10 -10.46
CA TYR A 264 19.29 9.13 -11.47
C TYR A 264 18.68 7.74 -11.19
N TYR A 265 18.75 7.24 -9.96
CA TYR A 265 18.21 5.92 -9.60
C TYR A 265 16.68 5.86 -9.45
N ILE A 266 15.97 6.99 -9.55
CA ILE A 266 14.52 7.00 -9.77
C ILE A 266 14.20 6.52 -11.20
N PHE A 267 15.00 6.92 -12.18
CA PHE A 267 14.74 6.62 -13.60
C PHE A 267 15.54 5.41 -14.11
N TYR A 268 16.78 5.24 -13.67
CA TYR A 268 17.68 4.19 -14.15
C TYR A 268 17.80 3.01 -13.16
N ASN A 269 18.05 1.82 -13.69
CA ASN A 269 18.08 0.57 -12.90
C ASN A 269 19.50 0.09 -12.55
N ASP A 270 20.54 0.64 -13.16
CA ASP A 270 21.93 0.22 -12.95
C ASP A 270 22.86 1.45 -13.06
N ALA A 271 24.14 1.29 -12.75
CA ALA A 271 25.14 2.35 -12.91
C ALA A 271 25.33 2.72 -14.40
N PRO A 272 25.72 3.98 -14.70
CA PRO A 272 25.91 4.51 -16.05
C PRO A 272 26.58 3.55 -17.04
N GLU A 273 27.76 3.04 -16.72
CA GLU A 273 28.55 2.20 -17.62
C GLU A 273 27.77 0.95 -18.08
N LYS A 274 27.02 0.32 -17.17
CA LYS A 274 26.27 -0.91 -17.47
C LYS A 274 25.11 -0.71 -18.42
N ILE A 275 24.66 0.52 -18.60
CA ILE A 275 23.55 0.87 -19.49
C ILE A 275 24.00 1.76 -20.65
N GLY A 276 25.32 1.83 -20.91
CA GLY A 276 25.88 2.55 -22.04
C GLY A 276 25.90 4.07 -21.86
N LEU A 277 26.01 4.55 -20.62
CA LEU A 277 26.24 5.96 -20.28
C LEU A 277 27.65 6.13 -19.70
N THR A 278 28.22 7.30 -19.89
CA THR A 278 29.55 7.68 -19.37
C THR A 278 29.49 8.23 -17.95
N SER A 279 28.37 8.83 -17.54
CA SER A 279 28.22 9.46 -16.23
C SER A 279 26.75 9.58 -15.81
N ILE A 280 26.53 9.86 -14.53
CA ILE A 280 25.22 10.23 -14.00
C ILE A 280 24.73 11.52 -14.66
N LYS A 281 25.61 12.50 -14.85
CA LYS A 281 25.28 13.76 -15.55
C LYS A 281 24.78 13.51 -16.97
N GLU A 282 25.41 12.61 -17.73
CA GLU A 282 24.92 12.22 -19.06
C GLU A 282 23.50 11.61 -18.98
N GLY A 283 23.26 10.72 -18.02
CA GLY A 283 21.94 10.13 -17.81
C GLY A 283 20.87 11.20 -17.50
N ILE A 284 21.19 12.14 -16.62
CA ILE A 284 20.28 13.25 -16.30
C ILE A 284 20.06 14.15 -17.53
N ASN A 285 21.10 14.49 -18.29
CA ASN A 285 20.96 15.26 -19.53
C ASN A 285 20.07 14.56 -20.56
N LYS A 286 20.17 13.23 -20.71
CA LYS A 286 19.24 12.46 -21.54
C LYS A 286 17.80 12.62 -21.06
N LEU A 287 17.55 12.58 -19.76
CA LEU A 287 16.21 12.88 -19.23
C LEU A 287 15.78 14.31 -19.54
N LEU A 288 16.65 15.31 -19.33
CA LEU A 288 16.35 16.73 -19.58
C LEU A 288 16.05 17.04 -21.05
N ASN A 289 16.50 16.23 -22.00
CA ASN A 289 16.14 16.34 -23.42
C ASN A 289 14.67 15.93 -23.71
N ASN A 290 14.03 15.20 -22.79
CA ASN A 290 12.62 14.81 -22.88
C ASN A 290 11.76 15.83 -22.11
N LYS A 291 11.62 17.03 -22.67
CA LYS A 291 11.01 18.22 -22.03
C LYS A 291 9.58 17.99 -21.57
N VAL A 292 8.74 17.35 -22.38
CA VAL A 292 7.34 17.06 -22.05
C VAL A 292 7.28 16.10 -20.86
N MET A 293 8.05 15.02 -20.92
CA MET A 293 8.05 14.01 -19.86
C MET A 293 8.67 14.52 -18.55
N MET A 294 9.71 15.36 -18.61
CA MET A 294 10.30 15.97 -17.42
C MET A 294 9.42 17.09 -16.83
N ASN A 295 8.65 17.79 -17.64
CA ASN A 295 7.62 18.69 -17.13
C ASN A 295 6.52 17.92 -16.40
N GLU A 296 6.08 16.77 -16.93
CA GLU A 296 5.14 15.90 -16.22
C GLU A 296 5.72 15.37 -14.89
N ALA A 297 7.01 15.00 -14.86
CA ALA A 297 7.69 14.66 -13.60
C ALA A 297 7.64 15.82 -12.59
N CYS A 298 7.83 17.06 -13.05
CA CYS A 298 7.66 18.25 -12.21
C CYS A 298 6.21 18.43 -11.72
N GLU A 299 5.20 18.14 -12.55
CA GLU A 299 3.79 18.21 -12.14
C GLU A 299 3.46 17.19 -11.04
N ILE A 300 3.99 15.96 -11.13
CA ILE A 300 3.85 14.94 -10.07
C ILE A 300 4.49 15.42 -8.77
N LEU A 301 5.74 15.92 -8.84
CA LEU A 301 6.47 16.38 -7.67
C LEU A 301 5.83 17.61 -7.03
N LYS A 302 5.32 18.54 -7.85
CA LYS A 302 4.58 19.71 -7.38
C LYS A 302 3.28 19.29 -6.70
N TYR A 303 2.53 18.36 -7.29
CA TYR A 303 1.34 17.80 -6.64
C TYR A 303 1.68 17.23 -5.26
N ASN A 304 2.77 16.45 -5.15
CA ASN A 304 3.20 15.91 -3.85
C ASN A 304 3.55 17.03 -2.86
N PHE A 305 4.29 18.05 -3.29
CA PHE A 305 4.66 19.21 -2.49
C PHE A 305 3.44 19.94 -1.91
N ASP A 306 2.46 20.22 -2.76
CA ASP A 306 1.24 20.97 -2.40
C ASP A 306 0.30 20.16 -1.49
N HIS A 307 0.48 18.83 -1.43
CA HIS A 307 -0.32 17.92 -0.59
C HIS A 307 0.47 17.34 0.60
N LEU A 308 1.64 17.89 0.94
CA LEU A 308 2.38 17.53 2.14
C LEU A 308 1.57 17.88 3.39
N ASN A 309 1.36 16.89 4.27
CA ASN A 309 0.57 17.04 5.50
C ASN A 309 1.42 16.93 6.78
N PHE A 310 2.74 17.06 6.65
CA PHE A 310 3.69 17.05 7.76
C PHE A 310 4.85 18.00 7.47
N VAL A 311 5.61 18.31 8.53
CA VAL A 311 6.86 19.08 8.42
C VAL A 311 8.01 18.09 8.42
N ASP A 312 8.71 18.01 7.29
CA ASP A 312 9.96 17.28 7.15
C ASP A 312 11.11 18.01 7.86
N LYS A 313 12.12 17.27 8.30
CA LYS A 313 13.24 17.81 9.09
C LYS A 313 14.56 17.28 8.55
N LYS A 314 15.50 18.19 8.27
CA LYS A 314 16.88 17.83 7.93
C LYS A 314 17.53 17.10 9.11
N VAL A 315 18.18 15.99 8.84
CA VAL A 315 18.91 15.21 9.86
C VAL A 315 20.40 15.55 9.87
N ASN A 316 21.01 15.51 11.05
CA ASN A 316 22.46 15.62 11.19
C ASN A 316 23.05 14.25 11.54
N LEU A 317 23.60 13.56 10.53
CA LEU A 317 24.28 12.28 10.71
C LEU A 317 25.80 12.42 10.89
N GLY A 318 26.34 13.65 10.94
CA GLY A 318 27.79 13.89 10.99
C GLY A 318 28.49 13.75 9.63
N PHE A 319 27.72 13.62 8.55
CA PHE A 319 28.15 13.64 7.15
C PHE A 319 27.00 14.16 6.28
N ASP A 320 27.29 14.53 5.04
CA ASP A 320 26.29 15.04 4.09
C ASP A 320 25.20 13.98 3.82
N CYS A 321 23.94 14.33 4.11
CA CYS A 321 22.81 13.41 3.97
C CYS A 321 21.63 14.13 3.28
N PRO A 322 21.22 13.67 2.09
CA PRO A 322 20.11 14.27 1.35
C PRO A 322 18.73 13.75 1.80
N LEU A 323 18.68 12.87 2.80
CA LEU A 323 17.42 12.34 3.32
C LEU A 323 16.86 13.25 4.42
N ASP A 324 15.54 13.35 4.48
CA ASP A 324 14.80 14.12 5.46
C ASP A 324 13.94 13.19 6.31
N LEU A 325 13.82 13.53 7.59
CA LEU A 325 13.10 12.76 8.58
C LEU A 325 11.62 12.66 8.20
N HIS A 326 11.05 11.47 8.38
CA HIS A 326 9.64 11.12 8.12
C HIS A 326 9.22 11.17 6.64
N CYS A 327 10.17 11.35 5.73
CA CYS A 327 9.93 11.20 4.31
C CYS A 327 10.07 9.75 3.84
N ASP A 328 9.44 9.45 2.71
CA ASP A 328 9.32 8.16 2.08
C ASP A 328 10.32 8.01 0.93
N TYR A 329 11.06 6.91 0.94
CA TYR A 329 12.09 6.62 -0.05
C TYR A 329 12.05 5.16 -0.49
N SER A 330 12.36 4.92 -1.77
CA SER A 330 12.60 3.56 -2.25
C SER A 330 13.97 3.07 -1.75
N THR A 331 14.19 1.76 -1.74
CA THR A 331 15.50 1.17 -1.41
C THR A 331 16.61 1.73 -2.29
N ASP A 332 16.35 1.91 -3.59
CA ASP A 332 17.35 2.42 -4.53
C ASP A 332 17.72 3.88 -4.24
N VAL A 333 16.72 4.70 -3.90
CA VAL A 333 16.94 6.10 -3.51
C VAL A 333 17.70 6.20 -2.18
N ILE A 334 17.39 5.35 -1.19
CA ILE A 334 18.13 5.29 0.07
C ILE A 334 19.58 4.90 -0.19
N MET A 335 19.83 3.86 -0.98
CA MET A 335 21.20 3.41 -1.28
C MET A 335 22.00 4.46 -2.06
N ALA A 336 21.34 5.21 -2.95
CA ALA A 336 21.95 6.35 -3.64
C ALA A 336 22.31 7.49 -2.68
N ALA A 337 21.42 7.80 -1.72
CA ALA A 337 21.64 8.84 -0.72
C ALA A 337 22.83 8.56 0.21
N PHE A 338 23.15 7.28 0.46
CA PHE A 338 24.35 6.88 1.22
C PHE A 338 25.61 6.71 0.35
N GLY A 339 25.50 6.94 -0.97
CA GLY A 339 26.59 6.75 -1.94
C GLY A 339 26.93 5.28 -2.21
N TYR A 340 26.09 4.33 -1.76
CA TYR A 340 26.26 2.90 -2.04
C TYR A 340 26.01 2.57 -3.51
N TYR A 341 24.98 3.22 -4.04
CA TYR A 341 24.69 3.26 -5.47
C TYR A 341 25.20 4.60 -5.99
N ASN A 342 26.08 4.56 -6.97
CA ASN A 342 26.76 5.74 -7.49
C ASN A 342 27.17 5.52 -8.95
N GLU A 343 27.87 6.50 -9.54
CA GLU A 343 28.27 6.48 -10.94
C GLU A 343 29.06 5.23 -11.35
N GLU A 344 29.86 4.67 -10.45
CA GLU A 344 30.71 3.52 -10.74
C GLU A 344 29.96 2.19 -10.54
N LYS A 345 29.06 2.11 -9.57
CA LYS A 345 28.51 0.80 -9.14
C LYS A 345 27.12 0.87 -8.54
N LYS A 346 26.37 -0.20 -8.82
CA LYS A 346 25.15 -0.61 -8.12
C LYS A 346 25.29 -2.06 -7.63
N PRO A 347 25.91 -2.30 -6.47
CA PRO A 347 26.07 -3.64 -5.92
C PRO A 347 24.72 -4.26 -5.54
N ALA A 348 24.61 -5.59 -5.58
CA ALA A 348 23.39 -6.25 -5.12
C ALA A 348 23.17 -6.03 -3.61
N PHE A 349 21.92 -5.77 -3.23
CA PHE A 349 21.50 -5.64 -1.83
C PHE A 349 20.38 -6.62 -1.51
N ARG A 350 20.59 -7.49 -0.52
CA ARG A 350 19.64 -8.57 -0.15
C ARG A 350 19.39 -8.72 1.36
N GLU A 351 20.16 -8.06 2.21
CA GLU A 351 20.30 -8.44 3.63
C GLU A 351 19.39 -7.68 4.59
N GLY A 352 18.51 -6.78 4.11
CA GLY A 352 17.59 -6.00 4.94
C GLY A 352 18.24 -5.02 5.91
N VAL A 353 19.57 -5.09 6.05
CA VAL A 353 20.41 -4.21 6.86
C VAL A 353 21.69 -3.93 6.09
N LYS A 354 22.24 -2.72 6.22
CA LYS A 354 23.52 -2.36 5.61
C LYS A 354 24.37 -1.54 6.58
N TYR A 355 25.61 -1.99 6.82
CA TYR A 355 26.64 -1.21 7.49
C TYR A 355 27.44 -0.39 6.48
N PHE A 356 27.58 0.89 6.75
CA PHE A 356 28.45 1.84 6.06
C PHE A 356 29.62 2.18 6.97
N GLU A 357 30.71 1.41 6.82
CA GLU A 357 31.90 1.52 7.67
C GLU A 357 32.56 2.91 7.56
N ASP A 358 32.61 3.47 6.35
CA ASP A 358 33.14 4.82 6.07
C ASP A 358 32.33 5.94 6.75
N LYS A 359 31.07 5.68 7.10
CA LYS A 359 30.15 6.63 7.72
C LYS A 359 29.80 6.29 9.17
N GLY A 360 30.28 5.15 9.69
CA GLY A 360 29.95 4.66 11.03
C GLY A 360 28.45 4.52 11.28
N ILE A 361 27.69 3.98 10.31
CA ILE A 361 26.22 3.86 10.45
C ILE A 361 25.70 2.53 9.90
N ASP A 362 24.77 1.90 10.63
CA ASP A 362 23.93 0.82 10.15
C ASP A 362 22.52 1.33 9.81
N ILE A 363 22.00 0.95 8.65
CA ILE A 363 20.61 1.24 8.25
C ILE A 363 19.79 -0.03 8.20
N PHE A 364 18.59 0.00 8.79
CA PHE A 364 17.68 -1.14 8.88
C PHE A 364 16.45 -0.92 7.99
N PHE A 365 16.15 -1.86 7.11
CA PHE A 365 14.95 -1.89 6.28
C PHE A 365 13.92 -2.83 6.90
N ILE A 366 12.89 -2.25 7.53
CA ILE A 366 11.93 -2.99 8.35
C ILE A 366 10.57 -3.00 7.63
N THR A 367 10.00 -4.20 7.49
CA THR A 367 8.63 -4.38 7.00
C THR A 367 7.79 -4.97 8.12
N LEU A 368 6.83 -4.22 8.65
CA LEU A 368 6.04 -4.59 9.82
C LEU A 368 5.15 -5.80 9.54
N ASN A 369 4.34 -5.73 8.47
CA ASN A 369 3.43 -6.80 8.09
C ASN A 369 4.05 -7.63 6.95
N LYS A 370 4.67 -8.74 7.33
CA LYS A 370 5.17 -9.77 6.40
C LYS A 370 3.98 -10.68 6.03
N SER A 371 3.58 -10.72 4.76
CA SER A 371 2.39 -11.48 4.30
C SER A 371 2.52 -13.00 4.53
N ASP A 372 1.38 -13.66 4.85
CA ASP A 372 1.22 -15.09 5.18
C ASP A 372 1.76 -16.14 4.18
N LYS A 373 2.18 -15.75 2.97
CA LYS A 373 2.59 -16.72 1.94
C LYS A 373 3.93 -17.41 2.19
N ASP A 374 4.68 -17.02 3.21
CA ASP A 374 6.02 -17.58 3.48
C ASP A 374 6.25 -18.10 4.92
N PHE A 375 5.26 -18.10 5.83
CA PHE A 375 5.51 -18.51 7.23
C PHE A 375 4.33 -19.22 7.94
N SER A 376 4.68 -20.12 8.86
CA SER A 376 3.78 -20.83 9.77
C SER A 376 3.12 -19.87 10.79
N PRO A 377 1.88 -20.11 11.24
CA PRO A 377 1.17 -19.28 12.24
C PRO A 377 1.88 -19.12 13.59
N SER A 378 2.96 -19.85 13.83
CA SER A 378 3.77 -19.80 15.07
C SER A 378 4.93 -18.79 15.02
N THR A 379 5.09 -18.06 13.92
CA THR A 379 6.18 -17.09 13.67
C THR A 379 5.70 -15.65 13.47
N LEU A 380 4.43 -15.36 13.82
CA LEU A 380 4.00 -13.97 13.88
C LEU A 380 4.76 -13.23 14.99
N TYR A 381 5.17 -12.00 14.67
CA TYR A 381 5.75 -10.97 15.55
C TYR A 381 7.29 -11.00 15.74
N GLU A 382 8.00 -10.18 14.95
CA GLU A 382 9.42 -9.86 15.24
C GLU A 382 9.72 -8.35 15.25
N ASP A 383 9.00 -7.49 14.51
CA ASP A 383 9.33 -6.06 14.42
C ASP A 383 8.08 -5.18 14.61
N TYR A 384 8.06 -4.29 15.62
CA TYR A 384 6.90 -3.44 15.94
C TYR A 384 7.29 -2.18 16.73
N ALA A 385 6.45 -1.14 16.67
CA ALA A 385 6.59 0.00 17.58
C ALA A 385 5.95 -0.36 18.94
N ILE A 386 6.71 -0.22 20.01
CA ILE A 386 6.23 -0.40 21.39
C ILE A 386 5.44 0.85 21.81
N ASN A 387 5.97 2.03 21.47
CA ASN A 387 5.32 3.33 21.62
C ASN A 387 5.93 4.32 20.62
N GLU A 388 5.68 5.62 20.82
CA GLU A 388 6.11 6.69 19.91
C GLU A 388 7.64 6.82 19.79
N ARG A 389 8.42 6.24 20.72
CA ARG A 389 9.89 6.30 20.70
C ARG A 389 10.55 4.92 20.78
N LEU A 390 9.90 3.92 21.38
CA LEU A 390 10.47 2.59 21.53
C LEU A 390 10.07 1.69 20.37
N PHE A 391 11.06 1.05 19.76
CA PHE A 391 10.89 0.16 18.62
C PHE A 391 11.55 -1.20 18.89
N HIS A 392 10.78 -2.27 18.74
CA HIS A 392 11.27 -3.63 18.80
C HIS A 392 11.74 -4.07 17.41
N TRP A 393 12.95 -4.60 17.31
CA TRP A 393 13.51 -5.15 16.07
C TRP A 393 14.31 -6.42 16.33
N GLN A 394 14.25 -7.38 15.41
CA GLN A 394 14.99 -8.62 15.51
C GLN A 394 16.03 -8.80 14.40
N THR A 395 17.21 -9.29 14.77
CA THR A 395 18.30 -9.54 13.81
C THR A 395 17.99 -10.68 12.85
N GLN A 396 18.76 -10.80 11.77
CA GLN A 396 18.78 -12.01 10.95
C GLN A 396 19.13 -13.25 11.80
N SER A 397 18.57 -14.41 11.46
CA SER A 397 18.59 -15.64 12.27
C SER A 397 19.97 -16.16 12.71
N LYS A 398 21.05 -15.77 12.01
CA LYS A 398 22.42 -16.21 12.32
C LYS A 398 23.20 -15.24 13.21
N THR A 399 22.74 -14.00 13.35
CA THR A 399 23.42 -12.97 14.14
C THR A 399 23.34 -13.34 15.62
N SER A 400 24.49 -13.43 16.30
CA SER A 400 24.63 -13.73 17.72
C SER A 400 25.19 -12.57 18.51
N THR A 401 24.96 -12.53 19.83
CA THR A 401 25.56 -11.51 20.73
C THR A 401 27.08 -11.49 20.63
N GLU A 402 27.68 -12.65 20.35
CA GLU A 402 29.12 -12.79 20.17
C GLU A 402 29.65 -12.42 18.78
N SER A 403 28.76 -12.27 17.78
CA SER A 403 29.16 -11.93 16.42
C SER A 403 29.66 -10.49 16.31
N ALA A 404 30.48 -10.18 15.32
CA ALA A 404 30.95 -8.81 15.07
C ALA A 404 29.77 -7.83 14.93
N THR A 405 28.72 -8.22 14.20
CA THR A 405 27.50 -7.44 14.01
C THR A 405 26.73 -7.24 15.33
N GLY A 406 26.50 -8.31 16.09
CA GLY A 406 25.82 -8.22 17.40
C GLY A 406 26.59 -7.34 18.39
N LYS A 407 27.92 -7.50 18.47
CA LYS A 407 28.79 -6.65 19.29
C LYS A 407 28.76 -5.19 18.85
N ARG A 408 28.71 -4.91 17.55
CA ARG A 408 28.57 -3.55 17.01
C ARG A 408 27.25 -2.92 17.45
N TYR A 409 26.13 -3.63 17.36
CA TYR A 409 24.82 -3.11 17.79
C TYR A 409 24.76 -2.87 19.29
N ILE A 410 25.21 -3.82 20.11
CA ILE A 410 25.19 -3.70 21.57
C ILE A 410 26.09 -2.56 22.07
N ASN A 411 27.24 -2.34 21.42
CA ASN A 411 28.21 -1.33 21.84
C ASN A 411 28.18 -0.06 20.97
N HIS A 412 27.14 0.15 20.18
CA HIS A 412 27.14 1.20 19.14
C HIS A 412 27.41 2.59 19.75
N LEU A 413 26.79 2.93 20.89
CA LEU A 413 27.03 4.16 21.65
C LEU A 413 28.50 4.34 22.06
N LYS A 414 29.17 3.28 22.52
CA LYS A 414 30.59 3.34 22.92
C LYS A 414 31.51 3.55 21.72
N THR A 415 31.14 2.99 20.58
CA THR A 415 31.92 3.07 19.33
C THR A 415 31.59 4.31 18.48
N GLY A 416 30.58 5.09 18.86
CA GLY A 416 30.06 6.19 18.05
C GLY A 416 29.29 5.76 16.79
N ASN A 417 29.08 4.45 16.59
CA ASN A 417 28.30 3.94 15.46
C ASN A 417 26.81 4.32 15.64
N LYS A 418 26.19 4.80 14.57
CA LYS A 418 24.78 5.19 14.52
C LYS A 418 23.94 4.05 13.95
N ILE A 419 22.67 4.00 14.34
CA ILE A 419 21.68 3.07 13.78
C ILE A 419 20.49 3.89 13.32
N ALA A 420 20.03 3.67 12.09
CA ALA A 420 18.93 4.39 11.48
C ALA A 420 17.86 3.44 10.95
N LEU A 421 16.58 3.78 11.17
CA LEU A 421 15.45 2.91 10.81
C LEU A 421 14.69 3.45 9.59
N PHE A 422 14.48 2.57 8.63
CA PHE A 422 13.63 2.77 7.47
C PHE A 422 12.49 1.75 7.53
N VAL A 423 11.27 2.22 7.73
CA VAL A 423 10.12 1.36 8.08
C VAL A 423 9.02 1.48 7.04
N ARG A 424 8.41 0.34 6.70
CA ARG A 424 7.18 0.29 5.90
C ARG A 424 6.19 -0.71 6.49
N GLU A 425 4.91 -0.46 6.27
CA GLU A 425 3.86 -1.34 6.76
C GLU A 425 3.82 -2.66 5.97
N TYR A 426 3.73 -2.59 4.64
CA TYR A 426 3.67 -3.76 3.75
C TYR A 426 4.76 -3.70 2.69
N LYS A 427 5.08 -4.83 2.06
CA LYS A 427 5.97 -4.84 0.88
C LYS A 427 5.36 -4.10 -0.31
N THR A 428 4.04 -4.20 -0.46
CA THR A 428 3.30 -3.60 -1.57
C THR A 428 2.05 -2.89 -1.09
N ARG A 429 1.80 -1.70 -1.62
CA ARG A 429 0.59 -0.92 -1.41
C ARG A 429 0.00 -0.58 -2.77
N ASP A 430 -1.28 -0.89 -2.95
CA ASP A 430 -2.03 -0.57 -4.18
C ASP A 430 -1.42 -1.17 -5.46
N GLY A 431 -0.74 -2.31 -5.32
CA GLY A 431 -0.05 -3.01 -6.43
C GLY A 431 1.32 -2.45 -6.79
N LEU A 432 1.80 -1.42 -6.08
CA LEU A 432 3.13 -0.86 -6.21
C LEU A 432 4.00 -1.28 -5.01
N THR A 433 5.31 -1.32 -5.19
CA THR A 433 6.25 -1.51 -4.09
C THR A 433 6.13 -0.33 -3.12
N SER A 434 5.92 -0.61 -1.84
CA SER A 434 5.81 0.46 -0.84
C SER A 434 7.18 1.05 -0.54
N PRO A 435 7.29 2.39 -0.44
CA PRO A 435 8.50 3.05 0.03
C PRO A 435 8.70 2.77 1.53
N PHE A 436 9.89 3.09 2.03
CA PHE A 436 10.19 3.12 3.44
C PHE A 436 10.21 4.56 3.95
N THR A 437 9.54 4.78 5.08
CA THR A 437 9.61 6.04 5.80
C THR A 437 10.86 6.05 6.68
N TYR A 438 11.63 7.13 6.62
CA TYR A 438 12.79 7.30 7.48
C TYR A 438 12.39 7.77 8.89
N LEU A 439 12.63 6.95 9.91
CA LEU A 439 12.29 7.27 11.31
C LEU A 439 13.43 7.92 12.10
N GLY A 440 14.56 8.21 11.45
CA GLY A 440 15.70 8.80 12.12
C GLY A 440 16.62 7.76 12.76
N THR A 441 17.45 8.25 13.68
CA THR A 441 18.43 7.42 14.41
C THR A 441 17.86 6.95 15.74
N CYS A 442 18.39 5.83 16.23
CA CYS A 442 18.00 5.26 17.51
C CYS A 442 19.21 4.85 18.37
N GLU A 443 18.92 4.69 19.66
CA GLU A 443 19.85 4.25 20.69
C GLU A 443 19.46 2.90 21.27
N TYR A 444 20.47 2.10 21.58
CA TYR A 444 20.33 0.82 22.24
C TYR A 444 19.76 1.01 23.65
N ARG A 445 18.69 0.28 23.99
CA ARG A 445 18.16 0.21 25.35
C ARG A 445 18.33 -1.15 25.99
N SER A 446 17.90 -2.21 25.31
CA SER A 446 18.05 -3.58 25.81
C SER A 446 18.05 -4.58 24.67
N HIS A 447 18.51 -5.80 24.96
CA HIS A 447 18.34 -6.94 24.07
C HIS A 447 18.00 -8.22 24.85
N SER A 448 17.44 -9.19 24.14
CA SER A 448 17.19 -10.54 24.62
C SER A 448 17.40 -11.55 23.50
N GLY A 449 17.60 -12.82 23.85
CA GLY A 449 17.88 -13.86 22.86
C GLY A 449 19.33 -13.83 22.39
N ASN A 450 19.64 -14.68 21.41
CA ASN A 450 20.99 -14.80 20.87
C ASN A 450 20.96 -15.07 19.37
N LYS A 451 20.27 -16.11 18.90
CA LYS A 451 20.12 -16.42 17.46
C LYS A 451 18.63 -16.65 17.12
N PRO A 452 17.86 -15.60 16.79
CA PRO A 452 18.27 -14.21 16.61
C PRO A 452 18.32 -13.42 17.93
N ILE A 453 18.86 -12.20 17.89
CA ILE A 453 18.81 -11.21 18.97
C ILE A 453 17.60 -10.29 18.74
N SER A 454 16.78 -10.11 19.76
CA SER A 454 15.72 -9.09 19.81
C SER A 454 16.25 -7.84 20.52
N PHE A 455 16.09 -6.69 19.89
CA PHE A 455 16.51 -5.39 20.42
C PHE A 455 15.31 -4.49 20.70
N ILE A 456 15.42 -3.72 21.78
CA ILE A 456 14.60 -2.53 22.00
C ILE A 456 15.47 -1.31 21.73
N TRP A 457 15.07 -0.55 20.70
CA TRP A 457 15.69 0.70 20.28
C TRP A 457 14.85 1.88 20.75
N GLU A 458 15.48 2.95 21.22
CA GLU A 458 14.82 4.23 21.46
C GLU A 458 15.17 5.21 20.35
N LEU A 459 14.16 5.66 19.62
CA LEU A 459 14.27 6.66 18.56
C LEU A 459 14.52 8.05 19.17
N ASN A 460 15.40 8.80 18.54
CA ASN A 460 15.69 10.19 18.92
C ASN A 460 14.51 11.13 18.62
N GLU A 461 13.69 10.77 17.63
CA GLU A 461 12.52 11.52 17.17
C GLU A 461 11.29 10.62 17.25
N GLU A 462 10.12 11.20 17.55
CA GLU A 462 8.89 10.45 17.68
C GLU A 462 8.38 9.93 16.33
N ILE A 463 7.93 8.68 16.31
CA ILE A 463 7.28 8.06 15.15
C ILE A 463 6.06 8.91 14.78
N PRO A 464 5.85 9.25 13.50
CA PRO A 464 4.68 10.01 13.08
C PRO A 464 3.37 9.29 13.48
N PRO A 465 2.33 10.03 13.94
CA PRO A 465 1.03 9.43 14.31
C PRO A 465 0.39 8.58 13.20
N SER A 466 0.63 8.95 11.94
CA SER A 466 0.17 8.22 10.75
C SER A 466 0.80 6.84 10.60
N MET A 467 1.97 6.61 11.23
CA MET A 467 2.69 5.34 11.26
C MET A 467 2.49 4.59 12.58
N ILE A 468 2.30 5.28 13.72
CA ILE A 468 2.01 4.64 15.01
C ILE A 468 0.77 3.73 14.91
N ASN A 469 -0.33 4.20 14.32
CA ASN A 469 -1.54 3.38 14.14
C ASN A 469 -1.32 2.13 13.26
N LYS A 470 -0.32 2.17 12.37
CA LYS A 470 0.07 1.06 11.49
C LYS A 470 1.03 0.09 12.18
N ALA A 471 1.86 0.61 13.09
CA ALA A 471 2.85 -0.15 13.85
C ALA A 471 2.29 -0.77 15.15
N ASN A 472 1.22 -0.18 15.71
CA ASN A 472 0.56 -0.65 16.94
C ASN A 472 -0.51 -1.71 16.70
N LYS A 473 -0.80 -2.07 15.44
CA LYS A 473 -1.89 -2.99 15.05
C LYS A 473 -1.59 -4.45 15.40
N THR A 474 -1.05 -4.77 16.58
CA THR A 474 -1.20 -6.09 17.22
C THR A 474 -0.94 -6.10 18.73
N ILE A 475 -1.59 -5.22 19.49
CA ILE A 475 -1.81 -5.50 20.93
C ILE A 475 -3.29 -5.87 21.09
N ILE A 476 -3.62 -7.10 20.70
CA ILE A 476 -4.77 -7.78 21.31
C ILE A 476 -4.20 -8.35 22.61
N ILE A 477 -4.55 -7.72 23.73
CA ILE A 477 -4.36 -8.29 25.06
C ILE A 477 -5.28 -9.51 25.19
#